data_AF-A0A397G8S7-F1
#
_entry.id   AF-A0A397G8S7-F1
#
_cell.length_a   1.000
_cell.length_b   1.000
_cell.length_c   1.000
_cell.angle_alpha   90.00
_cell.angle_beta   90.00
_cell.angle_gamma   90.00
#
_symmetry.space_group_name_H-M   'P 1'
#
loop_
_entity.id
_entity.type
_entity.pdbx_description
1 polymer ?
#
loop_
_entity_poly.entity_id
_entity_poly.type
_entity_poly.pdbx_seq_one_letter_code
_entity_poly.pdbx_strand_id
1 'polypeptide(L)'
;MLQRLPDPAGVTIEETAERIAMEALISPTPILVALLTAIVFLCRAWPRGIYSKTQFNGQSEPFTQVSRANDTQVVSKESDFPENWLSSDNIFKLERRAVFSKSWLYLSHRSQFTKAGDYRSFEVAGFPIFLILGKDGEIRAFHNVCRHRAYTITNKECGSSIVLGCRYHGWSYNTKGELIKAPRFDNVPGFDRSQNGLFAIHVQQSTGGFIFVNLEADASGETLETDCLNDFVERNGVMAQSRWIGGRAIEGGFNWKMAVVSEKQFGTAAILSELAPLVRSSLFVRMKHYLDGKAAGDSDILIFPNASFHTIKDTKYWYSLSFHPASERKTLIRYDLYCFQNTDGDVKSQLVSDMLIEMITEQVTELESQYQLQARGAEDVSQGDVITTTTDGRDFLFRLGDSNLQKMILEQLKRHTKLEKLQGTEVHPAMRQPRMTPKSQQADRHMALPPIATATLQAALVNAGSNFLAQGIKAWRDQTPFELDLQALFQFTTCAFVLSPLTFIWLEGLESRLPGFSEDATVTKSTTEKNGAKQGKQKLNVKNTVAKVVIDQTVGGAINTVAFIMTMGLLRGRDFEVIKAQIQNDFWPIMLAGFKLWPFVSILNFTVVPADKRLLVGSLFGVIWAVYLSLMSG
;
A
#
# COMPACT_ATOMS: atom_id res chain seq x y z
N MET A 1 64.10 24.94 86.02
CA MET A 1 65.22 23.97 85.97
C MET A 1 65.46 23.66 84.49
N LEU A 2 66.68 23.90 84.01
CA LEU A 2 67.14 23.86 82.62
C LEU A 2 67.05 22.46 81.97
N GLN A 3 66.90 22.42 80.63
CA GLN A 3 67.71 21.69 79.62
C GLN A 3 66.83 21.29 78.42
N ARG A 4 67.02 21.80 77.19
CA ARG A 4 68.12 21.71 76.18
C ARG A 4 67.61 20.88 74.99
N LEU A 5 67.64 21.51 73.81
CA LEU A 5 67.56 20.90 72.47
C LEU A 5 68.71 19.89 72.24
N PRO A 6 68.61 19.03 71.21
CA PRO A 6 69.40 19.32 70.00
C PRO A 6 68.74 18.97 68.64
N ASP A 7 69.11 19.77 67.63
CA ASP A 7 69.13 19.55 66.17
C ASP A 7 70.26 18.54 65.75
N PRO A 8 70.53 18.23 64.46
CA PRO A 8 69.71 17.97 63.26
C PRO A 8 70.28 16.75 62.44
N ALA A 9 69.99 16.70 61.13
CA ALA A 9 70.53 15.83 60.04
C ALA A 9 69.73 14.55 59.76
N GLY A 10 69.43 14.14 58.53
CA GLY A 10 69.82 14.62 57.19
C GLY A 10 69.64 13.42 56.26
N VAL A 11 68.77 13.52 55.25
CA VAL A 11 68.70 12.55 54.15
C VAL A 11 68.78 13.34 52.86
N THR A 12 69.76 12.97 52.04
CA THR A 12 70.26 13.64 50.85
C THR A 12 69.40 13.37 49.62
N ILE A 13 69.45 14.30 48.67
CA ILE A 13 68.67 14.36 47.42
C ILE A 13 68.95 13.16 46.47
N GLU A 14 69.97 12.35 46.75
CA GLU A 14 70.32 11.18 45.94
C GLU A 14 69.41 9.96 46.19
N GLU A 15 68.92 9.73 47.41
CA GLU A 15 68.05 8.58 47.71
C GLU A 15 66.62 8.73 47.16
N THR A 16 66.16 9.96 46.91
CA THR A 16 64.87 10.22 46.27
C THR A 16 64.92 10.07 44.75
N ALA A 17 66.09 10.19 44.13
CA ALA A 17 66.26 10.07 42.68
C ALA A 17 66.22 8.60 42.21
N GLU A 18 66.81 7.67 42.96
CA GLU A 18 66.75 6.24 42.62
C GLU A 18 65.34 5.65 42.77
N ARG A 19 64.55 6.10 43.77
CA ARG A 19 63.16 5.63 43.94
C ARG A 19 62.23 6.11 42.82
N ILE A 20 62.43 7.32 42.29
CA ILE A 20 61.62 7.85 41.18
C ILE A 20 62.01 7.19 39.84
N ALA A 21 63.27 6.81 39.66
CA ALA A 21 63.71 6.08 38.46
C ALA A 21 63.17 4.64 38.40
N MET A 22 62.99 3.98 39.54
CA MET A 22 62.50 2.59 39.58
C MET A 22 60.97 2.45 39.40
N GLU A 23 60.17 3.46 39.74
CA GLU A 23 58.71 3.44 39.51
C GLU A 23 58.32 3.78 38.05
N ALA A 24 59.20 4.40 37.28
CA ALA A 24 58.97 4.70 35.87
C ALA A 24 59.10 3.46 34.93
N LEU A 25 59.67 2.35 35.40
CA LEU A 25 59.85 1.13 34.60
C LEU A 25 58.70 0.10 34.69
N ILE A 26 57.67 0.33 35.53
CA ILE A 26 56.54 -0.62 35.73
C ILE A 26 55.18 -0.01 35.29
N SER A 27 55.19 1.08 34.52
CA SER A 27 53.98 1.55 33.85
C SER A 27 53.82 0.87 32.48
N PRO A 28 52.64 0.36 32.09
CA PRO A 28 52.44 -0.34 30.82
C PRO A 28 52.47 0.57 29.58
N THR A 29 52.69 1.88 29.75
CA THR A 29 52.64 2.87 28.67
C THR A 29 53.73 2.77 27.60
N PRO A 30 55.03 2.48 27.88
CA PRO A 30 56.04 2.41 26.83
C PRO A 30 55.94 1.10 26.02
N ILE A 31 55.49 0.00 26.62
CA ILE A 31 55.23 -1.28 25.92
C ILE A 31 54.03 -1.14 24.98
N LEU A 32 52.98 -0.43 25.40
CA LEU A 32 51.80 -0.18 24.56
C LEU A 32 52.13 0.74 23.37
N VAL A 33 52.94 1.77 23.57
CA VAL A 33 53.39 2.68 22.50
C VAL A 33 54.35 1.96 21.53
N ALA A 34 55.23 1.08 22.03
CA ALA A 34 56.09 0.26 21.20
C ALA A 34 55.30 -0.77 20.36
N LEU A 35 54.25 -1.38 20.94
CA LEU A 35 53.38 -2.31 20.22
C LEU A 35 52.53 -1.60 19.16
N LEU A 36 51.97 -0.43 19.47
CA LEU A 36 51.18 0.36 18.51
C LEU A 36 52.05 0.90 17.36
N THR A 37 53.29 1.31 17.63
CA THR A 37 54.23 1.74 16.58
C THR A 37 54.71 0.57 15.73
N ALA A 38 54.93 -0.62 16.31
CA ALA A 38 55.27 -1.83 15.57
C ALA A 38 54.13 -2.31 14.65
N ILE A 39 52.86 -2.23 15.09
CA ILE A 39 51.68 -2.56 14.27
C ILE A 39 51.53 -1.58 13.09
N VAL A 40 51.77 -0.29 13.31
CA VAL A 40 51.74 0.71 12.22
C VAL A 40 52.86 0.46 11.20
N PHE A 41 54.06 0.06 11.63
CA PHE A 41 55.15 -0.29 10.71
C PHE A 41 54.89 -1.61 9.96
N LEU A 42 54.32 -2.62 10.62
CA LEU A 42 53.93 -3.88 9.98
C LEU A 42 52.81 -3.70 8.96
N CYS A 43 51.83 -2.84 9.23
CA CYS A 43 50.76 -2.49 8.28
C CYS A 43 51.25 -1.67 7.08
N ARG A 44 52.38 -0.95 7.20
CA ARG A 44 53.00 -0.20 6.10
C ARG A 44 53.96 -1.05 5.26
N ALA A 45 54.50 -2.13 5.81
CA ALA A 45 55.45 -3.02 5.14
C ALA A 45 54.80 -4.22 4.43
N TRP A 46 53.47 -4.41 4.54
CA TRP A 46 52.78 -5.50 3.84
C TRP A 46 52.68 -5.20 2.33
N PRO A 47 53.23 -6.06 1.45
CA PRO A 47 53.19 -5.81 0.01
C PRO A 47 51.75 -5.81 -0.48
N ARG A 48 51.28 -4.68 -1.01
CA ARG A 48 50.06 -4.64 -1.83
C ARG A 48 50.38 -5.30 -3.16
N GLY A 49 50.04 -6.58 -3.26
CA GLY A 49 50.17 -7.33 -4.50
C GLY A 49 49.17 -8.48 -4.57
N ILE A 50 48.37 -8.42 -5.64
CA ILE A 50 47.61 -9.51 -6.26
C ILE A 50 46.18 -9.70 -5.72
N TYR A 51 45.22 -8.97 -6.31
CA TYR A 51 44.04 -9.60 -6.93
C TYR A 51 43.59 -8.76 -8.14
N SER A 52 43.17 -9.51 -9.15
CA SER A 52 43.13 -9.19 -10.58
C SER A 52 42.12 -8.11 -10.98
N LYS A 53 42.59 -7.16 -11.81
CA LYS A 53 41.75 -6.37 -12.73
C LYS A 53 41.35 -7.26 -13.90
N THR A 54 40.07 -7.58 -14.05
CA THR A 54 39.51 -7.86 -15.38
C THR A 54 39.03 -6.52 -15.94
N GLN A 55 39.79 -6.04 -16.92
CA GLN A 55 39.66 -4.76 -17.60
C GLN A 55 38.59 -4.89 -18.68
N PHE A 56 37.44 -4.23 -18.53
CA PHE A 56 36.64 -3.82 -19.69
C PHE A 56 37.06 -2.40 -20.05
N ASN A 57 37.52 -2.27 -21.28
CA ASN A 57 38.15 -1.10 -21.87
C ASN A 57 37.11 -0.05 -22.24
N GLY A 58 37.38 1.22 -21.95
CA GLY A 58 36.55 2.35 -22.33
C GLY A 58 37.31 3.65 -22.05
N GLN A 59 38.22 3.99 -22.96
CA GLN A 59 39.02 5.22 -22.91
C GLN A 59 38.12 6.45 -22.96
N SER A 60 38.35 7.36 -22.03
CA SER A 60 37.96 8.77 -22.11
C SER A 60 38.93 9.51 -23.03
N GLU A 61 38.42 10.08 -24.12
CA GLU A 61 39.12 11.08 -24.94
C GLU A 61 38.64 12.50 -24.56
N PRO A 62 39.48 13.54 -24.71
CA PRO A 62 39.24 14.87 -24.16
C PRO A 62 38.30 15.72 -25.03
N PHE A 63 37.67 16.69 -24.36
CA PHE A 63 36.84 17.74 -24.96
C PHE A 63 37.48 18.37 -26.21
N THR A 64 36.81 18.24 -27.35
CA THR A 64 37.02 19.08 -28.53
C THR A 64 35.70 19.76 -28.89
N GLN A 65 35.68 21.09 -28.85
CA GLN A 65 34.60 21.89 -29.44
C GLN A 65 34.54 21.63 -30.95
N VAL A 66 33.41 21.16 -31.44
CA VAL A 66 33.05 21.25 -32.86
C VAL A 66 31.61 21.72 -32.97
N SER A 67 31.46 22.90 -33.53
CA SER A 67 30.25 23.43 -34.13
C SER A 67 29.89 22.63 -35.38
N ARG A 68 28.69 22.05 -35.43
CA ARG A 68 27.80 22.03 -36.62
C ARG A 68 26.49 21.31 -36.32
N ALA A 69 25.42 21.92 -36.80
CA ALA A 69 24.05 21.42 -36.80
C ALA A 69 23.98 20.01 -37.40
N ASN A 70 23.27 19.12 -36.71
CA ASN A 70 22.58 17.98 -37.31
C ASN A 70 21.33 17.69 -36.46
N ASP A 71 20.18 17.85 -37.10
CA ASP A 71 18.87 17.41 -36.63
C ASP A 71 18.94 15.93 -36.24
N THR A 72 19.10 15.68 -34.95
CA THR A 72 18.78 14.37 -34.38
C THR A 72 17.43 14.54 -33.73
N GLN A 73 16.39 14.06 -34.40
CA GLN A 73 15.04 14.04 -33.85
C GLN A 73 15.05 13.07 -32.66
N VAL A 74 15.30 13.61 -31.46
CA VAL A 74 15.20 12.87 -30.20
C VAL A 74 13.73 12.51 -30.03
N VAL A 75 13.39 11.24 -30.30
CA VAL A 75 12.09 10.68 -29.94
C VAL A 75 12.06 10.59 -28.42
N SER A 76 11.54 11.63 -27.78
CA SER A 76 11.27 11.63 -26.35
C SER A 76 10.10 10.68 -26.07
N LYS A 77 10.33 9.64 -25.28
CA LYS A 77 9.27 8.77 -24.75
C LYS A 77 8.23 9.66 -24.05
N GLU A 78 6.95 9.54 -24.43
CA GLU A 78 5.85 10.22 -23.73
C GLU A 78 5.86 9.88 -22.23
N SER A 79 5.57 10.88 -21.40
CA SER A 79 5.51 10.72 -19.95
C SER A 79 4.41 9.74 -19.56
N ASP A 80 4.72 8.78 -18.69
CA ASP A 80 3.74 7.84 -18.13
C ASP A 80 2.79 8.52 -17.10
N PHE A 81 3.01 9.80 -16.77
CA PHE A 81 2.26 10.59 -15.79
C PHE A 81 1.18 11.47 -16.45
N PRO A 82 -0.01 11.62 -15.84
CA PRO A 82 -1.03 12.55 -16.33
C PRO A 82 -0.55 14.00 -16.40
N GLU A 83 -1.02 14.78 -17.38
CA GLU A 83 -0.65 16.20 -17.54
C GLU A 83 -0.95 17.04 -16.28
N ASN A 84 -2.07 16.75 -15.61
CA ASN A 84 -2.52 17.43 -14.39
C ASN A 84 -2.13 16.72 -13.09
N TRP A 85 -1.02 15.96 -13.10
CA TRP A 85 -0.52 15.15 -11.99
C TRP A 85 -0.45 15.88 -10.63
N LEU A 86 -0.09 17.16 -10.65
CA LEU A 86 0.10 17.96 -9.43
C LEU A 86 -1.07 18.89 -9.09
N SER A 87 -2.08 19.02 -9.96
CA SER A 87 -3.13 20.04 -9.86
C SER A 87 -4.55 19.49 -9.88
N SER A 88 -4.74 18.21 -10.16
CA SER A 88 -6.06 17.59 -10.30
C SER A 88 -6.67 17.15 -8.98
N ASP A 89 -7.82 17.73 -8.63
CA ASP A 89 -8.66 17.29 -7.49
C ASP A 89 -9.14 15.84 -7.65
N ASN A 90 -9.42 15.39 -8.88
CA ASN A 90 -9.82 14.00 -9.12
C ASN A 90 -8.67 13.02 -8.85
N ILE A 91 -7.43 13.38 -9.22
CA ILE A 91 -6.25 12.58 -8.88
C ILE A 91 -6.05 12.60 -7.37
N PHE A 92 -6.21 13.75 -6.71
CA PHE A 92 -6.09 13.83 -5.25
C PHE A 92 -7.13 12.95 -4.53
N LYS A 93 -8.40 12.97 -4.96
CA LYS A 93 -9.44 12.06 -4.44
C LYS A 93 -9.07 10.59 -4.63
N LEU A 94 -8.50 10.23 -5.79
CA LEU A 94 -7.99 8.89 -6.03
C LEU A 94 -6.79 8.56 -5.12
N GLU A 95 -5.83 9.47 -4.94
CA GLU A 95 -4.69 9.31 -4.03
C GLU A 95 -5.13 9.07 -2.59
N ARG A 96 -6.17 9.76 -2.12
CA ARG A 96 -6.77 9.51 -0.80
C ARG A 96 -7.20 8.05 -0.63
N ARG A 97 -7.83 7.46 -1.65
CA ARG A 97 -8.34 6.07 -1.64
C ARG A 97 -7.29 5.02 -2.00
N ALA A 98 -6.34 5.36 -2.86
CA ALA A 98 -5.37 4.42 -3.41
C ALA A 98 -4.08 4.34 -2.60
N VAL A 99 -3.67 5.46 -1.99
CA VAL A 99 -2.40 5.60 -1.29
C VAL A 99 -2.66 5.78 0.21
N PHE A 100 -3.18 6.93 0.62
CA PHE A 100 -3.26 7.29 2.04
C PHE A 100 -4.17 6.38 2.86
N SER A 101 -5.23 5.82 2.27
CA SER A 101 -6.12 4.90 2.98
C SER A 101 -5.61 3.45 3.07
N LYS A 102 -4.54 3.09 2.35
CA LYS A 102 -4.00 1.71 2.27
C LYS A 102 -2.57 1.58 2.80
N SER A 103 -1.79 2.65 2.75
CA SER A 103 -0.39 2.64 3.17
C SER A 103 -0.25 2.87 4.68
N TRP A 104 0.85 2.36 5.24
CA TRP A 104 1.26 2.71 6.59
C TRP A 104 1.81 4.14 6.63
N LEU A 105 1.18 5.00 7.44
CA LEU A 105 1.51 6.42 7.57
C LEU A 105 2.21 6.67 8.90
N TYR A 106 3.43 7.22 8.88
CA TYR A 106 4.06 7.70 10.09
C TYR A 106 3.34 8.95 10.61
N LEU A 107 3.00 8.98 11.90
CA LEU A 107 2.35 10.13 12.53
C LEU A 107 3.15 10.70 13.71
N SER A 108 3.86 9.87 14.48
CA SER A 108 4.51 10.31 15.71
C SER A 108 5.54 9.32 16.21
N HIS A 109 6.23 9.69 17.29
CA HIS A 109 7.19 8.83 17.99
C HIS A 109 6.74 8.60 19.44
N ARG A 110 7.05 7.44 20.00
CA ARG A 110 6.64 6.97 21.34
C ARG A 110 6.99 7.97 22.44
N SER A 111 8.12 8.68 22.30
CA SER A 111 8.56 9.66 23.29
C SER A 111 7.71 10.92 23.38
N GLN A 112 6.83 11.17 22.41
CA GLN A 112 5.85 12.26 22.48
C GLN A 112 4.67 11.96 23.43
N PHE A 113 4.62 10.75 24.02
CA PHE A 113 3.58 10.29 24.94
C PHE A 113 4.20 9.93 26.30
N THR A 114 4.07 10.80 27.29
CA THR A 114 4.77 10.64 28.58
C THR A 114 3.94 9.89 29.62
N LYS A 115 2.61 10.03 29.57
CA LYS A 115 1.68 9.45 30.54
C LYS A 115 0.39 8.98 29.88
N ALA A 116 -0.30 8.05 30.53
CA ALA A 116 -1.59 7.55 30.07
C ALA A 116 -2.60 8.70 29.89
N GLY A 117 -3.32 8.67 28.78
CA GLY A 117 -4.23 9.73 28.35
C GLY A 117 -3.58 10.79 27.48
N ASP A 118 -2.25 10.85 27.36
CA ASP A 118 -1.60 11.73 26.38
C ASP A 118 -2.09 11.36 24.98
N TYR A 119 -2.54 12.37 24.24
CA TYR A 119 -3.06 12.21 22.89
C TYR A 119 -2.50 13.28 21.96
N ARG A 120 -2.47 12.95 20.66
CA ARG A 120 -2.14 13.87 19.56
C ARG A 120 -3.11 13.70 18.41
N SER A 121 -3.58 14.79 17.82
CA SER A 121 -4.49 14.77 16.66
C SER A 121 -3.79 15.21 15.39
N PHE A 122 -4.19 14.59 14.28
CA PHE A 122 -3.64 14.81 12.95
C PHE A 122 -4.78 14.87 11.94
N GLU A 123 -4.54 15.56 10.84
CA GLU A 123 -5.38 15.47 9.65
C GLU A 123 -4.49 15.09 8.47
N VAL A 124 -4.75 13.94 7.86
CA VAL A 124 -3.95 13.45 6.74
C VAL A 124 -4.86 13.13 5.58
N ALA A 125 -4.70 13.83 4.46
CA ALA A 125 -5.53 13.64 3.27
C ALA A 125 -7.05 13.73 3.59
N GLY A 126 -7.44 14.66 4.47
CA GLY A 126 -8.81 14.84 4.95
C GLY A 126 -9.34 13.73 5.88
N PHE A 127 -8.48 12.83 6.36
CA PHE A 127 -8.82 11.88 7.42
C PHE A 127 -8.42 12.46 8.78
N PRO A 128 -9.40 12.81 9.65
CA PRO A 128 -9.11 13.29 10.99
C PRO A 128 -8.80 12.11 11.91
N ILE A 129 -7.61 12.09 12.51
CA ILE A 129 -7.05 10.98 13.28
C ILE A 129 -6.60 11.51 14.64
N PHE A 130 -6.69 10.70 15.70
CA PHE A 130 -5.90 10.95 16.89
C PHE A 130 -5.26 9.67 17.42
N LEU A 131 -4.06 9.82 17.96
CA LEU A 131 -3.32 8.83 18.74
C LEU A 131 -3.54 9.07 20.22
N ILE A 132 -3.64 8.01 21.03
CA ILE A 132 -3.74 8.11 22.49
C ILE A 132 -2.98 6.99 23.18
N LEU A 133 -2.25 7.32 24.24
CA LEU A 133 -1.60 6.34 25.12
C LEU A 133 -2.60 5.81 26.16
N GLY A 134 -2.86 4.51 26.12
CA GLY A 134 -3.72 3.83 27.08
C GLY A 134 -3.08 3.67 28.45
N LYS A 135 -3.91 3.38 29.46
CA LYS A 135 -3.45 3.01 30.81
C LYS A 135 -2.64 1.70 30.84
N ASP A 136 -2.83 0.87 29.82
CA ASP A 136 -2.10 -0.37 29.59
C ASP A 136 -0.75 -0.16 28.89
N GLY A 137 -0.35 1.08 28.61
CA GLY A 137 0.92 1.38 27.95
C GLY A 137 0.87 1.28 26.42
N GLU A 138 -0.27 0.86 25.87
CA GLU A 138 -0.48 0.68 24.44
C GLU A 138 -0.95 1.98 23.76
N ILE A 139 -0.32 2.34 22.64
CA ILE A 139 -0.76 3.45 21.81
C ILE A 139 -1.84 2.96 20.84
N ARG A 140 -2.94 3.70 20.77
CA ARG A 140 -4.08 3.41 19.89
C ARG A 140 -4.39 4.60 19.01
N ALA A 141 -4.93 4.32 17.84
CA ALA A 141 -5.39 5.33 16.89
C ALA A 141 -6.89 5.20 16.66
N PHE A 142 -7.57 6.32 16.52
CA PHE A 142 -8.99 6.37 16.18
C PHE A 142 -9.25 7.51 15.21
N HIS A 143 -10.30 7.38 14.40
CA HIS A 143 -10.85 8.53 13.70
C HIS A 143 -11.34 9.55 14.74
N ASN A 144 -10.94 10.82 14.59
CA ASN A 144 -11.32 11.92 15.47
C ASN A 144 -12.74 12.42 15.17
N VAL A 145 -13.69 11.48 15.16
CA VAL A 145 -15.08 11.68 14.73
C VAL A 145 -16.00 10.98 15.72
N CYS A 146 -16.86 11.76 16.38
CA CYS A 146 -17.84 11.22 17.32
C CYS A 146 -18.87 10.35 16.59
N ARG A 147 -19.12 9.16 17.12
CA ARG A 147 -20.07 8.18 16.57
C ARG A 147 -21.55 8.58 16.66
N HIS A 148 -21.88 9.68 17.34
CA HIS A 148 -23.26 10.19 17.42
C HIS A 148 -23.66 10.99 16.19
N ARG A 149 -22.96 12.10 15.90
CA ARG A 149 -23.27 13.03 14.80
C ARG A 149 -22.02 13.62 14.15
N ALA A 150 -20.97 12.79 14.03
CA ALA A 150 -19.72 13.09 13.36
C ALA A 150 -18.96 14.36 13.83
N TYR A 151 -19.26 14.88 15.03
CA TYR A 151 -18.54 16.02 15.59
C TYR A 151 -17.14 15.64 16.05
N THR A 152 -16.16 16.52 15.85
CA THR A 152 -14.75 16.31 16.25
C THR A 152 -14.62 16.12 17.76
N ILE A 153 -13.84 15.14 18.20
CA ILE A 153 -13.73 14.79 19.63
C ILE A 153 -12.75 15.73 20.33
N THR A 154 -11.57 15.91 19.74
CA THR A 154 -10.58 16.87 20.19
C THR A 154 -10.21 17.85 19.08
N ASN A 155 -10.28 19.15 19.38
CA ASN A 155 -9.82 20.20 18.48
C ASN A 155 -8.38 20.63 18.79
N LYS A 156 -7.77 20.08 19.85
CA LYS A 156 -6.40 20.38 20.24
C LYS A 156 -5.45 19.39 19.56
N GLU A 157 -4.37 19.90 18.99
CA GLU A 157 -3.29 19.09 18.40
C GLU A 157 -2.66 18.12 19.39
N CYS A 158 -2.56 18.50 20.66
CA CYS A 158 -2.10 17.63 21.73
C CYS A 158 -2.83 17.93 23.06
N GLY A 159 -2.83 16.94 23.94
CA GLY A 159 -3.38 17.09 25.29
C GLY A 159 -3.26 15.79 26.07
N SER A 160 -3.88 15.77 27.26
CA SER A 160 -3.90 14.59 28.11
C SER A 160 -5.27 14.42 28.76
N SER A 161 -5.92 13.30 28.49
CA SER A 161 -7.16 12.89 29.17
C SER A 161 -7.41 11.39 29.02
N ILE A 162 -7.78 10.73 30.11
CA ILE A 162 -8.20 9.32 30.09
C ILE A 162 -9.66 9.12 29.64
N VAL A 163 -10.43 10.22 29.54
CA VAL A 163 -11.81 10.24 29.03
C VAL A 163 -11.97 11.39 28.05
N LEU A 164 -12.31 11.06 26.80
CA LEU A 164 -12.52 12.04 25.73
C LEU A 164 -14.02 12.28 25.54
N GLY A 165 -14.50 13.44 26.00
CA GLY A 165 -15.90 13.86 25.86
C GLY A 165 -16.13 14.69 24.60
N CYS A 166 -17.03 14.25 23.73
CA CYS A 166 -17.50 15.03 22.60
C CYS A 166 -18.25 16.29 23.07
N ARG A 167 -17.81 17.46 22.62
CA ARG A 167 -18.36 18.76 23.02
C ARG A 167 -19.78 19.05 22.49
N TYR A 168 -20.28 18.24 21.56
CA TYR A 168 -21.60 18.44 20.98
C TYR A 168 -22.73 17.95 21.90
N HIS A 169 -22.73 16.67 22.26
CA HIS A 169 -23.80 16.03 23.05
C HIS A 169 -23.29 15.26 24.27
N GLY A 170 -22.00 15.36 24.60
CA GLY A 170 -21.43 14.74 25.80
C GLY A 170 -21.20 13.22 25.72
N TRP A 171 -21.28 12.61 24.52
CA TRP A 171 -20.81 11.24 24.34
C TRP A 171 -19.33 11.16 24.72
N SER A 172 -18.98 10.25 25.61
CA SER A 172 -17.63 10.16 26.18
C SER A 172 -17.03 8.79 25.95
N TYR A 173 -15.76 8.79 25.53
CA TYR A 173 -15.02 7.58 25.18
C TYR A 173 -13.81 7.42 26.11
N ASN A 174 -13.44 6.18 26.43
CA ASN A 174 -12.20 5.91 27.17
C ASN A 174 -11.00 5.78 26.21
N THR A 175 -9.80 5.53 26.75
CA THR A 175 -8.57 5.37 25.96
C THR A 175 -8.56 4.14 25.04
N LYS A 176 -9.50 3.20 25.22
CA LYS A 176 -9.70 2.04 24.33
C LYS A 176 -10.70 2.37 23.20
N GLY A 177 -11.23 3.59 23.17
CA GLY A 177 -12.24 4.05 22.21
C GLY A 177 -13.65 3.57 22.53
N GLU A 178 -13.87 2.90 23.66
CA GLU A 178 -15.19 2.38 24.05
C GLU A 178 -16.08 3.54 24.51
N LEU A 179 -17.36 3.52 24.11
CA LEU A 179 -18.34 4.50 24.54
C LEU A 179 -18.75 4.22 25.99
N ILE A 180 -18.24 5.03 26.92
CA ILE A 180 -18.51 4.85 28.35
C ILE A 180 -19.72 5.65 28.85
N LYS A 181 -20.04 6.77 28.19
CA LYS A 181 -21.17 7.63 28.55
C LYS A 181 -21.89 8.13 27.31
N ALA A 182 -23.21 7.97 27.27
CA ALA A 182 -24.07 8.46 26.21
C ALA A 182 -25.31 9.14 26.84
N PRO A 183 -25.24 10.45 27.16
CA PRO A 183 -26.34 11.14 27.83
C PRO A 183 -27.66 10.98 27.06
N ARG A 184 -28.74 10.65 27.78
CA ARG A 184 -30.10 10.39 27.23
C ARG A 184 -30.26 9.08 26.45
N PHE A 185 -29.25 8.22 26.39
CA PHE A 185 -29.34 6.93 25.68
C PHE A 185 -29.39 5.70 26.61
N ASP A 186 -29.18 5.86 27.92
CA ASP A 186 -29.10 4.72 28.85
C ASP A 186 -30.37 3.85 28.88
N ASN A 187 -31.55 4.45 28.63
CA ASN A 187 -32.84 3.76 28.65
C ASN A 187 -33.49 3.65 27.25
N VAL A 188 -32.75 3.89 26.17
CA VAL A 188 -33.29 3.81 24.80
C VAL A 188 -33.34 2.34 24.36
N PRO A 189 -34.52 1.78 24.05
CA PRO A 189 -34.63 0.39 23.61
C PRO A 189 -33.78 0.12 22.36
N GLY A 190 -32.98 -0.93 22.39
CA GLY A 190 -32.12 -1.34 21.28
C GLY A 190 -30.80 -0.56 21.14
N PHE A 191 -30.52 0.40 22.02
CA PHE A 191 -29.23 1.08 22.05
C PHE A 191 -28.19 0.26 22.82
N ASP A 192 -27.13 -0.17 22.14
CA ASP A 192 -25.99 -0.85 22.75
C ASP A 192 -24.72 0.03 22.65
N ARG A 193 -24.18 0.42 23.81
CA ARG A 193 -22.95 1.21 23.90
C ARG A 193 -21.74 0.50 23.28
N SER A 194 -21.67 -0.82 23.40
CA SER A 194 -20.54 -1.61 22.88
C SER A 194 -20.42 -1.54 21.35
N GLN A 195 -21.53 -1.26 20.65
CA GLN A 195 -21.58 -1.11 19.20
C GLN A 195 -21.18 0.30 18.72
N ASN A 196 -21.06 1.24 19.64
CA ASN A 196 -20.91 2.67 19.37
C ASN A 196 -19.56 3.25 19.83
N GLY A 197 -18.55 2.40 20.02
CA GLY A 197 -17.17 2.82 20.24
C GLY A 197 -16.56 3.50 19.00
N LEU A 198 -15.49 4.26 19.20
CA LEU A 198 -14.77 4.94 18.13
C LEU A 198 -14.29 3.98 17.05
N PHE A 199 -14.22 4.48 15.83
CA PHE A 199 -13.62 3.72 14.74
C PHE A 199 -12.11 3.66 14.94
N ALA A 200 -11.62 2.51 15.40
CA ALA A 200 -10.21 2.23 15.57
C ALA A 200 -9.50 2.24 14.21
N ILE A 201 -8.24 2.67 14.24
CA ILE A 201 -7.32 2.68 13.11
C ILE A 201 -6.17 1.73 13.51
N HIS A 202 -5.64 0.98 12.56
CA HIS A 202 -4.53 0.07 12.83
C HIS A 202 -3.29 0.85 13.26
N VAL A 203 -2.57 0.35 14.26
CA VAL A 203 -1.35 0.96 14.79
C VAL A 203 -0.25 -0.08 14.80
N GLN A 204 0.93 0.32 14.33
CA GLN A 204 2.16 -0.45 14.48
C GLN A 204 3.24 0.47 15.07
N GLN A 205 3.87 0.01 16.15
CA GLN A 205 5.02 0.69 16.74
C GLN A 205 6.29 -0.09 16.41
N SER A 206 7.31 0.58 15.87
CA SER A 206 8.61 -0.05 15.63
C SER A 206 9.44 -0.14 16.91
N THR A 207 10.51 -0.95 16.88
CA THR A 207 11.48 -1.08 17.97
C THR A 207 12.13 0.26 18.33
N GLY A 208 12.38 1.10 17.32
CA GLY A 208 12.89 2.47 17.47
C GLY A 208 11.87 3.45 18.05
N GLY A 209 10.60 3.05 18.26
CA GLY A 209 9.55 3.90 18.83
C GLY A 209 8.73 4.70 17.81
N PHE A 210 8.89 4.46 16.51
CA PHE A 210 8.12 5.13 15.46
C PHE A 210 6.70 4.56 15.42
N ILE A 211 5.69 5.42 15.35
CA ILE A 211 4.27 5.06 15.37
C ILE A 211 3.68 5.28 13.98
N PHE A 212 3.24 4.19 13.37
CA PHE A 212 2.58 4.15 12.08
C PHE A 212 1.11 3.79 12.23
N VAL A 213 0.29 4.31 11.33
CA VAL A 213 -1.13 3.97 11.24
C VAL A 213 -1.51 3.47 9.86
N ASN A 214 -2.47 2.55 9.78
CA ASN A 214 -3.10 2.15 8.53
C ASN A 214 -4.61 2.32 8.65
N LEU A 215 -5.20 3.06 7.69
CA LEU A 215 -6.60 3.44 7.69
C LEU A 215 -7.52 2.37 7.07
N GLU A 216 -6.97 1.34 6.43
CA GLU A 216 -7.76 0.28 5.81
C GLU A 216 -8.67 -0.36 6.88
N ALA A 217 -9.98 -0.39 6.62
CA ALA A 217 -10.98 -0.78 7.61
C ALA A 217 -11.04 -2.30 7.81
N ASP A 218 -10.75 -3.05 6.74
CA ASP A 218 -10.67 -4.49 6.74
C ASP A 218 -9.24 -4.90 7.04
N ALA A 219 -9.06 -5.80 8.01
CA ALA A 219 -7.74 -6.25 8.44
C ALA A 219 -7.07 -7.07 7.33
N SER A 220 -6.44 -6.39 6.37
CA SER A 220 -5.41 -6.99 5.53
C SER A 220 -4.18 -7.11 6.43
N GLY A 221 -3.72 -8.32 6.68
CA GLY A 221 -2.57 -8.61 7.55
C GLY A 221 -1.23 -8.13 6.99
N GLU A 222 -1.20 -7.09 6.15
CA GLU A 222 0.02 -6.48 5.65
C GLU A 222 0.66 -5.63 6.76
N THR A 223 1.63 -6.23 7.44
CA THR A 223 2.52 -5.56 8.38
C THR A 223 3.40 -4.53 7.65
N LEU A 224 3.72 -3.41 8.30
CA LEU A 224 4.69 -2.46 7.79
C LEU A 224 6.01 -3.18 7.47
N GLU A 225 6.54 -2.96 6.26
CA GLU A 225 7.91 -3.34 5.93
C GLU A 225 8.88 -2.46 6.73
N THR A 226 9.62 -3.06 7.66
CA THR A 226 10.48 -2.33 8.59
C THR A 226 11.96 -2.39 8.25
N ASP A 227 12.39 -3.09 7.20
CA ASP A 227 13.81 -3.40 6.97
C ASP A 227 14.67 -2.13 6.85
N CYS A 228 14.26 -1.18 6.00
CA CYS A 228 14.97 0.10 5.85
C CYS A 228 14.93 0.97 7.12
N LEU A 229 13.83 0.91 7.87
CA LEU A 229 13.66 1.64 9.13
C LEU A 229 14.52 1.03 10.25
N ASN A 230 14.58 -0.29 10.32
CA ASN A 230 15.41 -1.03 11.28
C ASN A 230 16.88 -0.75 11.03
N ASP A 231 17.30 -0.77 9.76
CA ASP A 231 18.64 -0.37 9.34
C ASP A 231 18.98 1.06 9.79
N PHE A 232 18.05 2.01 9.60
CA PHE A 232 18.22 3.39 10.06
C PHE A 232 18.34 3.47 11.60
N VAL A 233 17.48 2.75 12.30
CA VAL A 233 17.47 2.67 13.78
C VAL A 233 18.81 2.12 14.30
N GLU A 234 19.29 1.01 13.74
CA GLU A 234 20.52 0.34 14.16
C GLU A 234 21.78 1.14 13.79
N ARG A 235 21.82 1.75 12.61
CA ARG A 235 22.99 2.54 12.17
C ARG A 235 23.14 3.82 12.97
N ASN A 236 22.04 4.48 13.30
CA ASN A 236 22.06 5.79 13.94
C ASN A 236 21.83 5.75 15.46
N GLY A 237 21.50 4.57 16.02
CA GLY A 237 21.20 4.42 17.44
C GLY A 237 19.92 5.15 17.85
N VAL A 238 18.93 5.23 16.95
CA VAL A 238 17.59 5.74 17.31
C VAL A 238 16.94 4.74 18.25
N MET A 239 16.27 5.22 19.29
CA MET A 239 15.65 4.33 20.25
C MET A 239 14.31 4.89 20.74
N ALA A 240 13.43 4.02 21.23
CA ALA A 240 12.08 4.41 21.67
C ALA A 240 12.07 5.46 22.78
N GLN A 241 13.15 5.53 23.57
CA GLN A 241 13.39 6.48 24.65
C GLN A 241 14.11 7.76 24.21
N SER A 242 14.27 7.99 22.89
CA SER A 242 14.77 9.28 22.38
C SER A 242 13.96 10.43 22.95
N ARG A 243 14.59 11.52 23.40
CA ARG A 243 13.86 12.67 23.95
C ARG A 243 13.32 13.54 22.81
N TRP A 244 12.02 13.82 22.80
CA TRP A 244 11.44 14.84 21.91
C TRP A 244 11.85 16.23 22.41
N ILE A 245 12.43 17.03 21.53
CA ILE A 245 12.92 18.39 21.84
C ILE A 245 11.86 19.42 21.49
N GLY A 246 11.29 19.31 20.30
CA GLY A 246 10.30 20.26 19.79
C GLY A 246 9.85 19.87 18.40
N GLY A 247 8.76 20.49 17.94
CA GLY A 247 8.19 20.24 16.64
C GLY A 247 6.98 21.12 16.40
N ARG A 248 6.73 21.45 15.14
CA ARG A 248 5.55 22.21 14.71
C ARG A 248 5.17 21.80 13.30
N ALA A 249 3.98 22.23 12.89
CA ALA A 249 3.50 22.10 11.54
C ALA A 249 3.63 23.43 10.81
N ILE A 250 4.06 23.37 9.55
CA ILE A 250 4.19 24.51 8.64
C ILE A 250 3.30 24.22 7.44
N GLU A 251 2.50 25.19 7.04
CA GLU A 251 1.67 25.08 5.85
C GLU A 251 2.47 25.51 4.61
N GLY A 252 2.43 24.70 3.55
CA GLY A 252 2.99 25.02 2.24
C GLY A 252 1.91 25.01 1.16
N GLY A 253 1.93 26.03 0.30
CA GLY A 253 1.02 26.19 -0.85
C GLY A 253 1.39 25.32 -2.05
N PHE A 254 1.67 24.04 -1.84
CA PHE A 254 2.04 23.11 -2.90
C PHE A 254 1.48 21.69 -2.72
N ASN A 255 1.49 20.90 -3.80
CA ASN A 255 1.06 19.50 -3.80
C ASN A 255 2.02 18.61 -3.00
N TRP A 256 1.50 17.66 -2.22
CA TRP A 256 2.31 16.80 -1.33
C TRP A 256 3.38 15.99 -2.06
N LYS A 257 3.18 15.70 -3.36
CA LYS A 257 4.14 14.99 -4.20
C LYS A 257 5.44 15.77 -4.42
N MET A 258 5.47 17.07 -4.09
CA MET A 258 6.68 17.89 -4.03
C MET A 258 7.65 17.43 -2.92
N ALA A 259 7.21 16.58 -1.98
CA ALA A 259 8.08 15.90 -1.02
C ALA A 259 9.23 15.11 -1.71
N VAL A 260 9.06 14.69 -2.97
CA VAL A 260 10.11 14.04 -3.75
C VAL A 260 11.31 14.95 -4.02
N VAL A 261 11.05 16.22 -4.30
CA VAL A 261 12.10 17.23 -4.52
C VAL A 261 12.81 17.52 -3.20
N SER A 262 12.10 17.32 -2.10
CA SER A 262 12.59 17.51 -0.74
C SER A 262 13.71 16.54 -0.37
N GLU A 263 13.78 15.32 -0.92
CA GLU A 263 14.85 14.35 -0.61
C GLU A 263 16.26 14.90 -0.90
N LYS A 264 16.40 15.77 -1.92
CA LYS A 264 17.69 16.38 -2.28
C LYS A 264 17.95 17.71 -1.58
N GLN A 265 16.89 18.41 -1.13
CA GLN A 265 16.96 19.79 -0.64
C GLN A 265 16.94 19.89 0.89
N PHE A 266 16.29 18.94 1.57
CA PHE A 266 16.21 18.85 3.04
C PHE A 266 17.31 17.95 3.62
N GLY A 267 18.29 17.57 2.80
CA GLY A 267 19.42 16.74 3.20
C GLY A 267 20.34 17.47 4.18
N THR A 268 20.91 16.70 5.10
CA THR A 268 21.74 17.20 6.20
C THR A 268 23.00 17.97 5.78
N ALA A 269 23.42 17.90 4.52
CA ALA A 269 24.57 18.63 3.98
C ALA A 269 24.42 20.16 4.03
N ALA A 270 23.21 20.70 3.78
CA ALA A 270 22.94 22.14 3.90
C ALA A 270 22.90 22.60 5.38
N ILE A 271 22.42 21.72 6.26
CA ILE A 271 22.28 21.94 7.70
C ILE A 271 23.65 22.02 8.40
N LEU A 272 24.60 21.21 7.96
CA LEU A 272 25.89 21.04 8.63
C LEU A 272 26.77 22.30 8.59
N SER A 273 26.72 23.10 7.51
CA SER A 273 27.51 24.33 7.44
C SER A 273 27.06 25.40 8.44
N GLU A 274 25.77 25.48 8.73
CA GLU A 274 25.20 26.46 9.65
C GLU A 274 25.20 26.01 11.11
N LEU A 275 25.02 24.70 11.37
CA LEU A 275 25.03 24.13 12.71
C LEU A 275 26.43 23.78 13.25
N ALA A 276 27.44 23.62 12.37
CA ALA A 276 28.81 23.26 12.74
C ALA A 276 29.45 24.08 13.89
N PRO A 277 29.30 25.42 13.97
CA PRO A 277 29.94 26.19 15.04
C PRO A 277 29.30 25.97 16.42
N LEU A 278 28.02 25.59 16.49
CA LEU A 278 27.24 25.47 17.73
C LEU A 278 27.19 24.06 18.29
N VAL A 279 27.29 23.04 17.43
CA VAL A 279 27.05 21.63 17.79
C VAL A 279 28.34 20.80 17.87
N ARG A 280 29.51 21.45 18.01
CA ARG A 280 30.81 20.77 18.20
C ARG A 280 30.69 19.67 19.26
N SER A 281 30.79 18.42 18.83
CA SER A 281 30.57 17.26 19.69
C SER A 281 31.73 17.03 20.65
N SER A 282 31.43 16.36 21.76
CA SER A 282 32.43 15.77 22.65
C SER A 282 33.33 14.83 21.83
N LEU A 283 34.65 14.85 22.09
CA LEU A 283 35.65 13.97 21.46
C LEU A 283 35.22 12.48 21.46
N PHE A 284 34.39 12.08 22.44
CA PHE A 284 33.82 10.75 22.55
C PHE A 284 32.89 10.34 21.40
N VAL A 285 32.08 11.25 20.84
CA VAL A 285 31.17 10.94 19.72
C VAL A 285 31.96 10.71 18.43
N ARG A 286 32.95 11.57 18.17
CA ARG A 286 33.90 11.39 17.06
C ARG A 286 34.70 10.10 17.18
N MET A 287 35.16 9.77 18.39
CA MET A 287 35.91 8.54 18.64
C MET A 287 35.04 7.28 18.44
N LYS A 288 33.78 7.31 18.88
CA LYS A 288 32.83 6.21 18.64
C LYS A 288 32.58 5.98 17.15
N HIS A 289 32.30 7.04 16.38
CA HIS A 289 32.12 6.92 14.92
C HIS A 289 33.38 6.40 14.20
N TYR A 290 34.58 6.78 14.68
CA TYR A 290 35.85 6.32 14.14
C TYR A 290 36.14 4.84 14.46
N LEU A 291 35.82 4.40 15.69
CA LEU A 291 36.00 3.02 16.14
C LEU A 291 34.99 2.04 15.53
N ASP A 292 33.76 2.48 15.25
CA ASP A 292 32.71 1.63 14.67
C ASP A 292 32.92 1.30 13.17
N GLY A 293 33.92 1.88 12.51
CA GLY A 293 34.31 1.52 11.12
C GLY A 293 33.24 1.72 10.04
N LYS A 294 32.08 2.29 10.39
CA LYS A 294 30.97 2.53 9.46
C LYS A 294 31.25 3.82 8.68
N ALA A 295 31.52 3.68 7.38
CA ALA A 295 31.52 4.82 6.47
C ALA A 295 30.16 5.52 6.55
N ALA A 296 30.17 6.80 6.93
CA ALA A 296 29.01 7.67 7.02
C ALA A 296 28.49 8.02 5.61
N GLY A 297 27.82 7.07 4.95
CA GLY A 297 26.93 7.38 3.82
C GLY A 297 25.72 8.16 4.32
N ASP A 298 25.09 8.98 3.46
CA ASP A 298 23.89 9.76 3.81
C ASP A 298 22.88 8.88 4.54
N SER A 299 22.62 9.25 5.78
CA SER A 299 21.87 8.48 6.76
C SER A 299 20.37 8.77 6.72
N ASP A 300 19.93 9.55 5.75
CA ASP A 300 18.55 9.96 5.59
C ASP A 300 17.75 8.85 4.89
N ILE A 301 16.52 8.60 5.35
CA ILE A 301 15.64 7.60 4.73
C ILE A 301 14.27 8.21 4.43
N LEU A 302 13.69 7.81 3.29
CA LEU A 302 12.30 8.10 2.94
C LEU A 302 11.45 6.85 3.21
N ILE A 303 10.33 7.06 3.90
CA ILE A 303 9.27 6.08 4.08
C ILE A 303 8.06 6.52 3.26
N PHE A 304 7.68 5.67 2.32
CA PHE A 304 6.49 5.84 1.52
C PHE A 304 5.23 5.97 2.41
N PRO A 305 4.27 6.85 2.10
CA PRO A 305 4.27 7.74 0.94
C PRO A 305 4.91 9.12 1.20
N ASN A 306 5.02 9.55 2.45
CA ASN A 306 5.13 10.97 2.76
C ASN A 306 5.97 11.33 3.98
N ALA A 307 6.81 10.42 4.50
CA ALA A 307 7.63 10.68 5.68
C ALA A 307 9.11 10.46 5.38
N SER A 308 9.98 11.26 5.98
CA SER A 308 11.42 11.06 5.92
C SER A 308 12.07 11.26 7.29
N PHE A 309 13.20 10.58 7.50
CA PHE A 309 13.96 10.64 8.74
C PHE A 309 15.39 11.00 8.44
N HIS A 310 15.91 11.96 9.20
CA HIS A 310 17.20 12.57 8.94
C HIS A 310 18.02 12.64 10.23
N THR A 311 19.34 12.47 10.13
CA THR A 311 20.25 12.61 11.28
C THR A 311 21.24 13.72 11.06
N ILE A 312 21.42 14.60 12.04
CA ILE A 312 22.38 15.71 11.91
C ILE A 312 23.78 15.16 12.22
N LYS A 313 24.65 15.05 11.18
CA LYS A 313 25.97 14.39 11.28
C LYS A 313 26.83 14.97 12.41
N ASP A 314 27.58 14.09 13.08
CA ASP A 314 28.42 14.41 14.25
C ASP A 314 27.67 14.99 15.46
N THR A 315 26.33 14.89 15.51
CA THR A 315 25.52 15.38 16.63
C THR A 315 24.68 14.26 17.26
N LYS A 316 24.03 14.58 18.37
CA LYS A 316 23.09 13.68 19.05
C LYS A 316 21.63 13.83 18.57
N TYR A 317 21.39 14.56 17.48
CA TYR A 317 20.07 14.96 17.05
C TYR A 317 19.65 14.28 15.75
N TRP A 318 18.35 13.99 15.66
CA TRP A 318 17.69 13.50 14.46
C TRP A 318 16.29 14.10 14.38
N TYR A 319 15.74 14.24 13.19
CA TYR A 319 14.40 14.78 13.00
C TYR A 319 13.61 13.96 11.99
N SER A 320 12.28 14.00 12.15
CA SER A 320 11.33 13.46 11.18
C SER A 320 10.65 14.59 10.44
N LEU A 321 10.44 14.42 9.14
CA LEU A 321 9.56 15.25 8.31
C LEU A 321 8.37 14.42 7.83
N SER A 322 7.19 15.02 7.75
CA SER A 322 5.99 14.37 7.23
C SER A 322 5.14 15.36 6.45
N PHE A 323 4.78 15.01 5.23
CA PHE A 323 4.03 15.84 4.30
C PHE A 323 2.58 15.38 4.27
N HIS A 324 1.73 15.95 5.11
CA HIS A 324 0.32 15.58 5.21
C HIS A 324 -0.51 16.45 4.24
N PRO A 325 -1.06 15.90 3.15
CA PRO A 325 -1.85 16.71 2.23
C PRO A 325 -3.15 17.18 2.89
N ALA A 326 -3.47 18.46 2.71
CA ALA A 326 -4.76 19.04 3.05
C ALA A 326 -5.66 19.16 1.79
N SER A 327 -5.06 19.46 0.63
CA SER A 327 -5.72 19.46 -0.69
C SER A 327 -4.72 19.10 -1.80
N GLU A 328 -5.17 19.16 -3.05
CA GLU A 328 -4.32 18.99 -4.23
C GLU A 328 -3.26 20.10 -4.40
N ARG A 329 -3.40 21.22 -3.68
CA ARG A 329 -2.46 22.36 -3.72
C ARG A 329 -1.94 22.81 -2.36
N LYS A 330 -2.29 22.12 -1.28
CA LYS A 330 -1.94 22.52 0.08
C LYS A 330 -1.45 21.32 0.87
N THR A 331 -0.28 21.47 1.48
CA THR A 331 0.37 20.43 2.26
C THR A 331 0.76 20.97 3.63
N LEU A 332 0.50 20.20 4.67
CA LEU A 332 0.96 20.48 6.02
C LEU A 332 2.23 19.68 6.28
N ILE A 333 3.36 20.38 6.44
CA ILE A 333 4.66 19.80 6.71
C ILE A 333 4.88 19.78 8.20
N ARG A 334 4.87 18.59 8.80
CA ARG A 334 5.19 18.39 10.21
C ARG A 334 6.67 18.07 10.35
N TYR A 335 7.37 18.77 11.23
CA TYR A 335 8.68 18.34 11.71
C TYR A 335 8.66 18.07 13.21
N ASP A 336 9.44 17.08 13.64
CA ASP A 336 9.70 16.79 15.04
C ASP A 336 11.19 16.49 15.21
N LEU A 337 11.85 17.19 16.14
CA LEU A 337 13.26 17.05 16.49
C LEU A 337 13.41 16.19 17.76
N TYR A 338 14.39 15.30 17.72
CA TYR A 338 14.68 14.34 18.78
C TYR A 338 16.16 14.30 19.13
N CYS A 339 16.46 13.80 20.32
CA CYS A 339 17.81 13.62 20.84
C CYS A 339 18.00 12.18 21.34
N PHE A 340 19.12 11.54 20.95
CA PHE A 340 19.45 10.15 21.33
C PHE A 340 19.77 9.97 22.82
N GLN A 341 20.19 11.04 23.51
CA GLN A 341 20.64 10.98 24.90
C GLN A 341 19.81 11.88 25.80
N ASN A 342 19.47 11.37 26.98
CA ASN A 342 18.87 12.14 28.08
C ASN A 342 19.96 12.86 28.89
N THR A 343 20.70 13.79 28.26
CA THR A 343 21.73 14.60 28.95
C THR A 343 21.29 16.06 29.06
N ASP A 344 21.33 16.58 30.28
CA ASP A 344 20.93 17.93 30.68
C ASP A 344 21.68 19.01 29.90
N GLY A 345 20.93 19.76 29.11
CA GLY A 345 21.44 20.83 28.25
C GLY A 345 20.32 21.44 27.43
N ASP A 346 19.29 21.94 28.11
CA ASP A 346 18.02 22.34 27.49
C ASP A 346 18.18 23.55 26.55
N VAL A 347 19.02 24.51 26.92
CA VAL A 347 19.26 25.75 26.15
C VAL A 347 19.85 25.48 24.76
N LYS A 348 20.85 24.60 24.65
CA LYS A 348 21.45 24.24 23.35
C LYS A 348 20.50 23.45 22.47
N SER A 349 19.63 22.63 23.08
CA SER A 349 18.65 21.83 22.34
C SER A 349 17.58 22.71 21.72
N GLN A 350 17.14 23.74 22.46
CA GLN A 350 16.15 24.70 21.97
C GLN A 350 16.71 25.54 20.81
N LEU A 351 17.94 26.02 20.91
CA LEU A 351 18.60 26.76 19.82
C LEU A 351 18.67 25.93 18.52
N VAL A 352 19.02 24.64 18.62
CA VAL A 352 19.03 23.73 17.45
C VAL A 352 17.62 23.56 16.89
N SER A 353 16.59 23.45 17.73
CA SER A 353 15.19 23.40 17.29
C SER A 353 14.77 24.67 16.54
N ASP A 354 15.18 25.84 17.03
CA ASP A 354 14.82 27.15 16.45
C ASP A 354 15.57 27.42 15.14
N MET A 355 16.81 26.96 14.98
CA MET A 355 17.50 27.03 13.69
C MET A 355 16.94 26.07 12.65
N LEU A 356 16.64 24.83 13.07
CA LEU A 356 16.11 23.80 12.17
C LEU A 356 14.78 24.25 11.54
N ILE A 357 13.93 24.91 12.32
CA ILE A 357 12.67 25.45 11.81
C ILE A 357 12.86 26.67 10.91
N GLU A 358 13.82 27.54 11.26
CA GLU A 358 14.40 28.61 10.43
C GLU A 358 14.44 28.13 8.97
N MET A 359 15.33 27.16 8.81
CA MET A 359 15.68 26.57 7.54
C MET A 359 14.53 25.77 6.90
N ILE A 360 13.78 24.95 7.65
CA ILE A 360 12.65 24.21 7.07
C ILE A 360 11.62 25.18 6.50
N THR A 361 11.38 26.32 7.16
CA THR A 361 10.43 27.34 6.71
C THR A 361 10.91 28.01 5.42
N GLU A 362 12.20 28.33 5.32
CA GLU A 362 12.80 28.85 4.09
C GLU A 362 12.69 27.86 2.93
N GLN A 363 12.98 26.58 3.18
CA GLN A 363 12.87 25.53 2.15
C GLN A 363 11.42 25.28 1.71
N VAL A 364 10.45 25.35 2.63
CA VAL A 364 9.02 25.29 2.29
C VAL A 364 8.63 26.46 1.39
N THR A 365 9.14 27.67 1.69
CA THR A 365 8.89 28.87 0.87
C THR A 365 9.49 28.73 -0.54
N GLU A 366 10.70 28.19 -0.65
CA GLU A 366 11.35 27.91 -1.93
C GLU A 366 10.58 26.85 -2.75
N LEU A 367 10.16 25.75 -2.12
CA LEU A 367 9.32 24.74 -2.77
C LEU A 367 7.99 25.31 -3.28
N GLU A 368 7.38 26.22 -2.51
CA GLU A 368 6.16 26.90 -2.91
C GLU A 368 6.38 27.78 -4.15
N SER A 369 7.47 28.55 -4.18
CA SER A 369 7.87 29.36 -5.34
C SER A 369 8.04 28.47 -6.58
N GLN A 370 8.76 27.36 -6.46
CA GLN A 370 8.96 26.40 -7.56
C GLN A 370 7.64 25.81 -8.06
N TYR A 371 6.75 25.43 -7.15
CA TYR A 371 5.42 24.91 -7.48
C TYR A 371 4.56 25.94 -8.22
N GLN A 372 4.59 27.21 -7.78
CA GLN A 372 3.82 28.29 -8.41
C GLN A 372 4.33 28.61 -9.83
N LEU A 373 5.65 28.62 -10.05
CA LEU A 373 6.24 28.81 -11.37
C LEU A 373 5.76 27.73 -12.36
N GLN A 374 5.69 26.48 -11.90
CA GLN A 374 5.20 25.37 -12.69
C GLN A 374 3.70 25.46 -12.97
N ALA A 375 2.90 25.86 -11.98
CA ALA A 375 1.46 26.03 -12.14
C ALA A 375 1.12 27.10 -13.19
N ARG A 376 1.85 28.23 -13.21
CA ARG A 376 1.69 29.30 -14.21
C ARG A 376 2.09 28.86 -15.61
N GLY A 377 3.21 28.15 -15.74
CA GLY A 377 3.66 27.61 -17.05
C GLY A 377 2.69 26.60 -17.66
N ALA A 378 1.86 25.93 -16.86
CA ALA A 378 0.81 25.03 -17.35
C ALA A 378 -0.47 25.77 -17.81
N GLU A 379 -0.77 26.94 -17.23
CA GLU A 379 -1.93 27.76 -17.61
C GLU A 379 -1.70 28.46 -18.95
N ASP A 380 -0.51 29.02 -19.20
CA ASP A 380 -0.17 29.69 -20.46
C ASP A 380 -0.22 28.74 -21.68
N VAL A 381 0.10 27.46 -21.50
CA VAL A 381 0.03 26.44 -22.57
C VAL A 381 -1.43 26.13 -22.97
N SER A 382 -2.38 26.31 -22.06
CA SER A 382 -3.81 26.06 -22.32
C SER A 382 -4.50 27.15 -23.12
N GLN A 383 -3.85 28.32 -23.30
CA GLN A 383 -4.42 29.49 -23.98
C GLN A 383 -3.96 29.68 -25.44
N GLY A 384 -3.23 28.71 -26.01
CA GLY A 384 -3.02 28.61 -27.46
C GLY A 384 -1.86 29.43 -28.03
N ASP A 385 -1.10 30.16 -27.22
CA ASP A 385 0.11 30.82 -27.68
C ASP A 385 1.31 29.86 -27.62
N VAL A 386 1.91 29.62 -28.79
CA VAL A 386 3.17 28.88 -28.93
C VAL A 386 4.31 29.74 -28.38
N ILE A 387 4.41 29.79 -27.07
CA ILE A 387 5.64 30.21 -26.40
C ILE A 387 6.41 28.93 -26.10
N THR A 388 7.63 28.86 -26.62
CA THR A 388 8.63 27.86 -26.29
C THR A 388 8.61 27.63 -24.78
N THR A 389 8.04 26.51 -24.33
CA THR A 389 8.20 26.03 -22.95
C THR A 389 9.68 26.12 -22.65
N THR A 390 10.06 26.98 -21.72
CA THR A 390 11.45 27.11 -21.29
C THR A 390 11.95 25.72 -20.94
N THR A 391 13.18 25.43 -21.37
CA THR A 391 13.85 24.13 -21.18
C THR A 391 13.79 23.63 -19.73
N ASP A 392 13.63 24.55 -18.78
CA ASP A 392 13.56 24.34 -17.32
C ASP A 392 12.26 23.64 -16.83
N GLY A 393 11.09 23.98 -17.39
CA GLY A 393 9.81 23.44 -16.91
C GLY A 393 9.55 21.98 -17.31
N ARG A 394 9.98 21.59 -18.53
CA ARG A 394 9.95 20.19 -18.98
C ARG A 394 10.96 19.33 -18.21
N ASP A 395 12.13 19.89 -17.91
CA ASP A 395 13.19 19.22 -17.17
C ASP A 395 12.79 18.94 -15.70
N PHE A 396 12.00 19.80 -15.07
CA PHE A 396 11.51 19.57 -13.71
C PHE A 396 10.46 18.46 -13.61
N LEU A 397 9.44 18.42 -14.48
CA LEU A 397 8.47 17.31 -14.53
C LEU A 397 9.14 15.99 -14.91
N PHE A 398 10.15 16.03 -15.78
CA PHE A 398 10.99 14.88 -16.08
C PHE A 398 11.79 14.42 -14.85
N ARG A 399 12.40 15.35 -14.10
CA ARG A 399 13.10 15.06 -12.82
C ARG A 399 12.17 14.50 -11.73
N LEU A 400 10.93 15.00 -11.62
CA LEU A 400 9.90 14.41 -10.77
C LEU A 400 9.54 13.00 -11.26
N GLY A 401 9.25 12.84 -12.54
CA GLY A 401 8.83 11.58 -13.14
C GLY A 401 9.87 10.47 -13.08
N ASP A 402 11.17 10.80 -12.98
CA ASP A 402 12.22 9.80 -12.82
C ASP A 402 12.38 9.30 -11.36
N SER A 403 11.78 9.98 -10.38
CA SER A 403 11.82 9.52 -8.99
C SER A 403 11.09 8.18 -8.78
N ASN A 404 11.75 7.28 -8.05
CA ASN A 404 11.16 6.01 -7.62
C ASN A 404 9.86 6.22 -6.83
N LEU A 405 9.76 7.27 -6.01
CA LEU A 405 8.56 7.58 -5.23
C LEU A 405 7.38 7.92 -6.16
N GLN A 406 7.58 8.78 -7.17
CA GLN A 406 6.52 9.10 -8.14
C GLN A 406 6.04 7.86 -8.89
N LYS A 407 6.97 6.98 -9.30
CA LYS A 407 6.65 5.71 -9.97
C LYS A 407 5.82 4.79 -9.06
N MET A 408 6.17 4.69 -7.77
CA MET A 408 5.40 3.92 -6.78
C MET A 408 3.98 4.49 -6.57
N ILE A 409 3.84 5.83 -6.49
CA ILE A 409 2.52 6.48 -6.38
C ILE A 409 1.69 6.13 -7.62
N LEU A 410 2.25 6.31 -8.82
CA LEU A 410 1.56 6.01 -10.08
C LEU A 410 1.14 4.53 -10.16
N GLU A 411 1.97 3.60 -9.70
CA GLU A 411 1.64 2.18 -9.67
C GLU A 411 0.46 1.88 -8.74
N GLN A 412 0.43 2.46 -7.53
CA GLN A 412 -0.69 2.32 -6.60
C GLN A 412 -2.00 2.87 -7.20
N LEU A 413 -1.94 4.03 -7.86
CA LEU A 413 -3.10 4.61 -8.54
C LEU A 413 -3.59 3.71 -9.68
N LYS A 414 -2.69 3.17 -10.50
CA LYS A 414 -3.04 2.24 -11.60
C LYS A 414 -3.68 0.97 -11.07
N ARG A 415 -3.12 0.38 -10.01
CA ARG A 415 -3.66 -0.82 -9.34
C ARG A 415 -5.05 -0.56 -8.76
N HIS A 416 -5.23 0.56 -8.06
CA HIS A 416 -6.52 0.92 -7.47
C HIS A 416 -7.58 1.23 -8.54
N THR A 417 -7.23 2.00 -9.57
CA THR A 417 -8.13 2.28 -10.70
C THR A 417 -8.57 0.99 -11.39
N LYS A 418 -7.67 0.01 -11.56
CA LYS A 418 -8.03 -1.31 -12.10
C LYS A 418 -9.02 -2.04 -11.20
N LEU A 419 -8.85 -1.97 -9.87
CA LEU A 419 -9.78 -2.55 -8.91
C LEU A 419 -11.16 -1.90 -8.99
N GLU A 420 -11.25 -0.57 -9.00
CA GLU A 420 -12.52 0.17 -9.16
C GLU A 420 -13.22 -0.19 -10.48
N LYS A 421 -12.47 -0.30 -11.60
CA LYS A 421 -13.02 -0.74 -12.88
C LYS A 421 -13.56 -2.17 -12.85
N LEU A 422 -12.91 -3.08 -12.13
CA LEU A 422 -13.38 -4.47 -12.00
C LEU A 422 -14.64 -4.58 -11.14
N GLN A 423 -14.81 -3.69 -10.16
CA GLN A 423 -15.99 -3.67 -9.27
C GLN A 423 -17.13 -2.79 -9.81
N GLY A 424 -16.85 -1.88 -10.74
CA GLY A 424 -17.83 -0.95 -11.29
C GLY A 424 -18.20 0.21 -10.36
N THR A 425 -17.50 0.37 -9.24
CA THR A 425 -17.76 1.40 -8.21
C THR A 425 -16.45 1.90 -7.61
N GLU A 426 -16.46 3.11 -7.02
CA GLU A 426 -15.34 3.58 -6.21
C GLU A 426 -15.10 2.67 -5.00
N VAL A 427 -13.83 2.44 -4.67
CA VAL A 427 -13.43 1.62 -3.53
C VAL A 427 -12.91 2.53 -2.44
N HIS A 428 -13.49 2.45 -1.25
CA HIS A 428 -13.10 3.25 -0.10
C HIS A 428 -12.54 2.36 1.02
N PRO A 429 -11.23 2.05 1.02
CA PRO A 429 -10.63 1.13 1.98
C PRO A 429 -10.79 1.59 3.43
N ALA A 430 -10.73 2.90 3.70
CA ALA A 430 -10.94 3.44 5.04
C ALA A 430 -12.41 3.47 5.49
N MET A 431 -13.36 3.13 4.61
CA MET A 431 -14.77 3.11 4.95
C MET A 431 -15.13 1.74 5.54
N ARG A 432 -15.56 1.74 6.80
CA ARG A 432 -16.12 0.54 7.43
C ARG A 432 -17.47 0.22 6.82
N GLN A 433 -17.66 -1.04 6.45
CA GLN A 433 -18.97 -1.52 6.03
C GLN A 433 -19.97 -1.35 7.18
N PRO A 434 -21.21 -0.90 6.88
CA PRO A 434 -22.27 -0.83 7.89
C PRO A 434 -22.43 -2.17 8.59
N ARG A 435 -22.47 -2.19 9.93
CA ARG A 435 -22.86 -3.39 10.66
C ARG A 435 -24.32 -3.70 10.31
N MET A 436 -24.50 -4.72 9.47
CA MET A 436 -25.83 -5.21 9.15
C MET A 436 -26.43 -5.86 10.40
N THR A 437 -27.53 -5.30 10.89
CA THR A 437 -28.36 -5.97 11.90
C THR A 437 -28.97 -7.25 11.31
N PRO A 438 -29.38 -8.26 12.12
CA PRO A 438 -30.04 -9.45 11.59
C PRO A 438 -31.27 -9.12 10.70
N LYS A 439 -32.00 -8.04 11.03
CA LYS A 439 -33.11 -7.54 10.22
C LYS A 439 -32.67 -6.97 8.87
N SER A 440 -31.56 -6.23 8.81
CA SER A 440 -31.05 -5.69 7.56
C SER A 440 -30.36 -6.77 6.70
N GLN A 441 -29.73 -7.78 7.32
CA GLN A 441 -29.25 -8.98 6.60
C GLN A 441 -30.40 -9.76 5.94
N GLN A 442 -31.55 -9.84 6.62
CA GLN A 442 -32.74 -10.47 6.07
C GLN A 442 -33.32 -9.65 4.91
N ALA A 443 -33.36 -8.32 5.02
CA ALA A 443 -33.82 -7.43 3.95
C ALA A 443 -32.91 -7.46 2.71
N ASP A 444 -31.57 -7.46 2.87
CA ASP A 444 -30.62 -7.55 1.76
C ASP A 444 -30.65 -8.92 1.07
N ARG A 445 -30.80 -10.00 1.85
CA ARG A 445 -31.02 -11.35 1.29
C ARG A 445 -32.32 -11.46 0.50
N HIS A 446 -33.32 -10.62 0.78
CA HIS A 446 -34.55 -10.55 0.01
C HIS A 446 -34.42 -9.69 -1.26
N MET A 447 -33.42 -8.80 -1.37
CA MET A 447 -33.15 -8.00 -2.58
C MET A 447 -32.13 -8.65 -3.53
N ALA A 448 -31.23 -9.50 -3.03
CA ALA A 448 -30.30 -10.24 -3.89
C ALA A 448 -31.00 -11.40 -4.59
N LEU A 449 -30.98 -11.40 -5.94
CA LEU A 449 -31.49 -12.53 -6.73
C LEU A 449 -30.69 -13.81 -6.37
N PRO A 450 -31.37 -14.95 -6.16
CA PRO A 450 -30.69 -16.22 -5.96
C PRO A 450 -29.67 -16.50 -7.09
N PRO A 451 -28.53 -17.18 -6.82
CA PRO A 451 -27.51 -17.44 -7.84
C PRO A 451 -28.06 -18.09 -9.12
N ILE A 452 -28.99 -19.04 -8.97
CA ILE A 452 -29.69 -19.68 -10.09
C ILE A 452 -30.53 -18.68 -10.91
N ALA A 453 -31.17 -17.70 -10.26
CA ALA A 453 -31.97 -16.68 -10.94
C ALA A 453 -31.08 -15.69 -11.71
N THR A 454 -29.98 -15.25 -11.10
CA THR A 454 -28.99 -14.39 -11.73
C THR A 454 -28.35 -15.08 -12.95
N ALA A 455 -27.92 -16.32 -12.80
CA ALA A 455 -27.31 -17.09 -13.88
C ALA A 455 -28.32 -17.36 -15.03
N THR A 456 -29.58 -17.65 -14.70
CA THR A 456 -30.66 -17.86 -15.67
C THR A 456 -30.95 -16.59 -16.46
N LEU A 457 -31.02 -15.43 -15.80
CA LEU A 457 -31.27 -14.15 -16.47
C LEU A 457 -30.13 -13.80 -17.44
N GLN A 458 -28.88 -13.97 -17.01
CA GLN A 458 -27.73 -13.74 -17.87
C GLN A 458 -27.71 -14.70 -19.08
N ALA A 459 -27.98 -15.99 -18.87
CA ALA A 459 -28.07 -16.97 -19.94
C ALA A 459 -29.20 -16.66 -20.93
N ALA A 460 -30.36 -16.22 -20.45
CA ALA A 460 -31.49 -15.83 -21.30
C ALA A 460 -31.15 -14.60 -22.16
N LEU A 461 -30.49 -13.59 -21.60
CA LEU A 461 -30.04 -12.40 -22.33
C LEU A 461 -29.02 -12.75 -23.42
N VAL A 462 -28.05 -13.60 -23.11
CA VAL A 462 -27.05 -14.08 -24.09
C VAL A 462 -27.73 -14.86 -25.22
N ASN A 463 -28.68 -15.73 -24.91
CA ASN A 463 -29.42 -16.48 -25.92
C ASN A 463 -30.31 -15.58 -26.80
N ALA A 464 -30.96 -14.56 -26.22
CA ALA A 464 -31.73 -13.59 -26.98
C ALA A 464 -30.83 -12.82 -27.97
N GLY A 465 -29.67 -12.34 -27.50
CA GLY A 465 -28.67 -11.70 -28.35
C GLY A 465 -28.13 -12.63 -29.45
N SER A 466 -27.93 -13.91 -29.13
CA SER A 466 -27.51 -14.91 -30.12
C SER A 466 -28.54 -15.13 -31.21
N ASN A 467 -29.82 -15.21 -30.85
CA ASN A 467 -30.88 -15.44 -31.83
C ASN A 467 -30.99 -14.24 -32.78
N PHE A 468 -30.95 -13.01 -32.23
CA PHE A 468 -30.88 -11.79 -33.01
C PHE A 468 -29.70 -11.79 -34.00
N LEU A 469 -28.49 -12.15 -33.52
CA LEU A 469 -27.31 -12.23 -34.37
C LEU A 469 -27.44 -13.29 -35.48
N ALA A 470 -27.98 -14.47 -35.15
CA ALA A 470 -28.19 -15.55 -36.12
C ALA A 470 -29.16 -15.14 -37.23
N GLN A 471 -30.24 -14.41 -36.89
CA GLN A 471 -31.16 -13.85 -37.88
C GLN A 471 -30.48 -12.81 -38.76
N GLY A 472 -29.62 -11.96 -38.19
CA GLY A 472 -28.82 -10.98 -38.93
C GLY A 472 -27.86 -11.61 -39.93
N ILE A 473 -27.13 -12.65 -39.51
CA ILE A 473 -26.22 -13.40 -40.39
C ILE A 473 -27.00 -14.06 -41.54
N LYS A 474 -28.18 -14.62 -41.26
CA LYS A 474 -29.03 -15.23 -42.28
C LYS A 474 -29.49 -14.21 -43.31
N ALA A 475 -30.00 -13.06 -42.88
CA ALA A 475 -30.43 -12.00 -43.79
C ALA A 475 -29.27 -11.48 -44.67
N TRP A 476 -28.07 -11.34 -44.09
CA TRP A 476 -26.87 -10.96 -44.82
C TRP A 476 -26.46 -11.99 -45.88
N ARG A 477 -26.48 -13.28 -45.52
CA ARG A 477 -26.14 -14.39 -46.43
C ARG A 477 -27.13 -14.51 -47.57
N ASP A 478 -28.42 -14.41 -47.27
CA ASP A 478 -29.51 -14.62 -48.23
C ASP A 478 -29.80 -13.33 -49.05
N GLN A 479 -29.05 -12.25 -48.82
CA GLN A 479 -29.20 -10.91 -49.43
C GLN A 479 -30.62 -10.33 -49.32
N THR A 480 -31.33 -10.65 -48.23
CA THR A 480 -32.66 -10.12 -47.94
C THR A 480 -32.58 -8.96 -46.94
N PRO A 481 -33.53 -8.01 -46.95
CA PRO A 481 -33.64 -7.03 -45.88
C PRO A 481 -33.82 -7.75 -44.53
N PHE A 482 -33.16 -7.22 -43.50
CA PHE A 482 -33.25 -7.80 -42.16
C PHE A 482 -34.63 -7.54 -41.57
N GLU A 483 -35.38 -8.61 -41.31
CA GLU A 483 -36.63 -8.59 -40.58
C GLU A 483 -36.49 -9.46 -39.33
N LEU A 484 -36.82 -8.90 -38.16
CA LEU A 484 -36.72 -9.61 -36.89
C LEU A 484 -37.92 -10.53 -36.71
N ASP A 485 -37.69 -11.84 -36.76
CA ASP A 485 -38.65 -12.86 -36.35
C ASP A 485 -38.78 -12.86 -34.82
N LEU A 486 -39.76 -12.09 -34.34
CA LEU A 486 -40.12 -12.00 -32.93
C LEU A 486 -40.61 -13.33 -32.36
N GLN A 487 -41.21 -14.19 -33.18
CA GLN A 487 -41.69 -15.50 -32.75
C GLN A 487 -40.50 -16.42 -32.44
N ALA A 488 -39.52 -16.49 -33.34
CA ALA A 488 -38.28 -17.23 -33.09
C ALA A 488 -37.52 -16.68 -31.87
N LEU A 489 -37.42 -15.36 -31.74
CA LEU A 489 -36.75 -14.72 -30.59
C LEU A 489 -37.43 -15.09 -29.26
N PHE A 490 -38.78 -15.03 -29.22
CA PHE A 490 -39.53 -15.40 -28.02
C PHE A 490 -39.39 -16.89 -27.68
N GLN A 491 -39.45 -17.77 -28.68
CA GLN A 491 -39.28 -19.22 -28.48
C GLN A 491 -37.89 -19.56 -27.93
N PHE A 492 -36.82 -18.99 -28.51
CA PHE A 492 -35.44 -19.22 -28.05
C PHE A 492 -35.18 -18.65 -26.65
N THR A 493 -35.70 -17.46 -26.37
CA THR A 493 -35.55 -16.82 -25.05
C THR A 493 -36.31 -17.60 -23.98
N THR A 494 -37.54 -18.05 -24.27
CA THR A 494 -38.34 -18.87 -23.35
C THR A 494 -37.69 -20.23 -23.10
N CYS A 495 -37.15 -20.86 -24.15
CA CYS A 495 -36.40 -22.10 -24.02
C CYS A 495 -35.18 -21.92 -23.10
N ALA A 496 -34.45 -20.80 -23.19
CA ALA A 496 -33.36 -20.49 -22.29
C ALA A 496 -33.81 -20.32 -20.83
N PHE A 497 -34.96 -19.69 -20.57
CA PHE A 497 -35.51 -19.58 -19.21
C PHE A 497 -35.89 -20.93 -18.60
N VAL A 498 -36.31 -21.90 -19.42
CA VAL A 498 -36.68 -23.26 -18.96
C VAL A 498 -35.44 -24.13 -18.74
N LEU A 499 -34.47 -24.10 -19.67
CA LEU A 499 -33.33 -25.01 -19.64
C LEU A 499 -32.17 -24.53 -18.77
N SER A 500 -31.95 -23.23 -18.65
CA SER A 500 -30.81 -22.68 -17.90
C SER A 500 -30.81 -23.07 -16.40
N PRO A 501 -31.95 -23.06 -15.68
CA PRO A 501 -32.00 -23.55 -14.30
C PRO A 501 -31.64 -25.04 -14.19
N LEU A 502 -32.10 -25.88 -15.12
CA LEU A 502 -31.81 -27.32 -15.14
C LEU A 502 -30.30 -27.57 -15.34
N THR A 503 -29.70 -26.84 -16.27
CA THR A 503 -28.26 -26.89 -16.55
C THR A 503 -27.44 -26.39 -15.36
N PHE A 504 -27.89 -25.33 -14.67
CA PHE A 504 -27.25 -24.85 -13.45
C PHE A 504 -27.19 -25.92 -12.37
N ILE A 505 -28.34 -26.54 -12.06
CA ILE A 505 -28.46 -27.61 -11.06
C ILE A 505 -27.59 -28.82 -11.46
N TRP A 506 -27.55 -29.17 -12.74
CA TRP A 506 -26.71 -30.24 -13.26
C TRP A 506 -25.22 -29.99 -13.01
N LEU A 507 -24.72 -28.80 -13.38
CA LEU A 507 -23.31 -28.43 -13.24
C LEU A 507 -22.87 -28.34 -11.77
N GLU A 508 -23.73 -27.81 -10.90
CA GLU A 508 -23.50 -27.74 -9.45
C GLU A 508 -23.54 -29.14 -8.81
N GLY A 509 -24.49 -29.99 -9.25
CA GLY A 509 -24.59 -31.39 -8.84
C GLY A 509 -23.36 -32.22 -9.23
N LEU A 510 -22.78 -31.97 -10.40
CA LEU A 510 -21.52 -32.60 -10.80
C LEU A 510 -20.33 -32.12 -9.97
N GLU A 511 -20.27 -30.82 -9.65
CA GLU A 511 -19.18 -30.29 -8.81
C GLU A 511 -19.23 -30.85 -7.38
N SER A 512 -20.41 -30.89 -6.77
CA SER A 512 -20.59 -31.39 -5.41
C SER A 512 -20.27 -32.89 -5.26
N ARG A 513 -20.61 -33.72 -6.26
CA ARG A 513 -20.35 -35.17 -6.23
C ARG A 513 -18.92 -35.56 -6.62
N LEU A 514 -18.26 -34.77 -7.46
CA LEU A 514 -16.94 -35.07 -8.01
C LEU A 514 -15.99 -33.87 -7.91
N PRO A 515 -15.65 -33.34 -6.72
CA PRO A 515 -14.91 -32.07 -6.59
C PRO A 515 -13.65 -32.02 -7.47
N GLY A 516 -13.53 -30.94 -8.26
CA GLY A 516 -12.46 -30.76 -9.25
C GLY A 516 -11.15 -30.25 -8.65
N PHE A 517 -11.23 -29.67 -7.45
CA PHE A 517 -10.09 -29.19 -6.69
C PHE A 517 -10.09 -29.87 -5.33
N SER A 518 -8.94 -30.38 -4.91
CA SER A 518 -8.74 -30.87 -3.55
C SER A 518 -7.99 -29.83 -2.75
N GLU A 519 -8.41 -29.57 -1.50
CA GLU A 519 -7.53 -28.99 -0.49
C GLU A 519 -6.59 -30.09 0.01
N ASP A 520 -5.28 -29.80 0.10
CA ASP A 520 -4.30 -30.76 0.61
C ASP A 520 -4.62 -31.10 2.08
N ALA A 521 -5.12 -32.32 2.30
CA ALA A 521 -5.37 -32.88 3.63
C ALA A 521 -4.08 -33.38 4.31
N THR A 522 -2.97 -32.66 4.19
CA THR A 522 -1.70 -32.94 4.88
C THR A 522 -1.27 -31.85 5.86
N VAL A 523 -2.19 -31.00 6.31
CA VAL A 523 -1.98 -30.14 7.49
C VAL A 523 -2.92 -30.60 8.61
N THR A 524 -2.67 -31.79 9.14
CA THR A 524 -3.12 -32.11 10.49
C THR A 524 -2.10 -33.05 11.14
N LYS A 525 -1.41 -32.51 12.16
CA LYS A 525 -0.43 -33.12 13.08
C LYS A 525 1.05 -33.07 12.66
N SER A 526 1.70 -31.92 12.91
CA SER A 526 2.86 -31.83 13.81
C SER A 526 3.37 -30.39 13.95
N THR A 527 3.44 -29.94 15.20
CA THR A 527 4.28 -28.90 15.84
C THR A 527 5.32 -28.09 15.04
N THR A 528 5.25 -26.78 15.29
CA THR A 528 6.35 -25.78 15.46
C THR A 528 7.21 -25.32 14.26
N GLU A 529 7.20 -23.99 14.10
CA GLU A 529 8.25 -23.11 13.51
C GLU A 529 8.50 -23.06 11.98
N LYS A 530 8.60 -21.81 11.53
CA LYS A 530 9.15 -21.25 10.27
C LYS A 530 8.28 -21.21 9.00
N ASN A 531 8.29 -19.99 8.45
CA ASN A 531 8.21 -19.58 7.04
C ASN A 531 6.85 -19.22 6.43
N GLY A 532 6.87 -18.03 5.82
CA GLY A 532 5.96 -17.40 4.86
C GLY A 532 4.76 -18.20 4.36
N ALA A 533 3.60 -17.56 4.45
CA ALA A 533 2.38 -17.98 3.78
C ALA A 533 2.55 -17.94 2.25
N LYS A 534 3.13 -19.01 1.68
CA LYS A 534 2.81 -19.39 0.30
C LYS A 534 1.38 -19.92 0.33
N GLN A 535 0.46 -19.20 -0.31
CA GLN A 535 -0.86 -19.72 -0.67
C GLN A 535 -0.67 -21.09 -1.34
N GLY A 536 -1.23 -22.14 -0.74
CA GLY A 536 -1.20 -23.49 -1.32
C GLY A 536 -1.90 -23.46 -2.68
N LYS A 537 -1.18 -23.85 -3.74
CA LYS A 537 -1.78 -24.01 -5.07
C LYS A 537 -2.80 -25.15 -4.99
N GLN A 538 -4.09 -24.83 -5.10
CA GLN A 538 -5.14 -25.84 -5.28
C GLN A 538 -4.79 -26.72 -6.48
N LYS A 539 -4.68 -28.04 -6.24
CA LYS A 539 -4.31 -29.00 -7.29
C LYS A 539 -5.57 -29.57 -7.92
N LEU A 540 -5.63 -29.53 -9.25
CA LEU A 540 -6.73 -30.09 -10.03
C LEU A 540 -6.75 -31.62 -9.87
N ASN A 541 -7.91 -32.17 -9.51
CA ASN A 541 -8.14 -33.60 -9.49
C ASN A 541 -8.53 -34.10 -10.88
N VAL A 542 -7.51 -34.46 -11.67
CA VAL A 542 -7.67 -34.88 -13.08
C VAL A 542 -8.66 -36.04 -13.23
N LYS A 543 -8.69 -37.01 -12.30
CA LYS A 543 -9.62 -38.15 -12.36
C LYS A 543 -11.08 -37.69 -12.24
N ASN A 544 -11.37 -36.82 -11.28
CA ASN A 544 -12.71 -36.28 -11.08
C ASN A 544 -13.11 -35.37 -12.24
N THR A 545 -12.19 -34.55 -12.75
CA THR A 545 -12.43 -33.70 -13.92
C THR A 545 -12.75 -34.51 -15.17
N VAL A 546 -11.98 -35.57 -15.46
CA VAL A 546 -12.27 -36.47 -16.60
C VAL A 546 -13.63 -37.16 -16.42
N ALA A 547 -13.93 -37.64 -15.21
CA ALA A 547 -15.23 -38.26 -14.92
C ALA A 547 -16.41 -37.28 -15.14
N LYS A 548 -16.28 -36.02 -14.73
CA LYS A 548 -17.29 -34.98 -14.99
C LYS A 548 -17.51 -34.76 -16.47
N VAL A 549 -16.43 -34.59 -17.25
CA VAL A 549 -16.53 -34.38 -18.69
C VAL A 549 -17.24 -35.55 -19.36
N VAL A 550 -16.89 -36.80 -19.02
CA VAL A 550 -17.55 -37.98 -19.60
C VAL A 550 -19.03 -38.05 -19.23
N ILE A 551 -19.39 -37.82 -17.97
CA ILE A 551 -20.79 -37.85 -17.51
C ILE A 551 -21.60 -36.72 -18.14
N ASP A 552 -21.02 -35.53 -18.23
CA ASP A 552 -21.64 -34.35 -18.82
C ASP A 552 -21.91 -34.55 -20.32
N GLN A 553 -20.94 -35.09 -21.07
CA GLN A 553 -21.09 -35.30 -22.51
C GLN A 553 -22.00 -36.48 -22.88
N THR A 554 -22.17 -37.45 -21.97
CA THR A 554 -23.05 -38.61 -22.20
C THR A 554 -24.45 -38.37 -21.65
N VAL A 555 -24.59 -38.32 -20.33
CA VAL A 555 -25.88 -38.19 -19.64
C VAL A 555 -26.40 -36.76 -19.73
N GLY A 556 -25.54 -35.77 -19.44
CA GLY A 556 -25.92 -34.36 -19.48
C GLY A 556 -26.36 -33.92 -20.88
N GLY A 557 -25.54 -34.24 -21.89
CA GLY A 557 -25.82 -33.96 -23.30
C GLY A 557 -27.11 -34.62 -23.79
N ALA A 558 -27.36 -35.88 -23.44
CA ALA A 558 -28.59 -36.57 -23.82
C ALA A 558 -29.84 -35.92 -23.21
N ILE A 559 -29.81 -35.63 -21.90
CA ILE A 559 -30.91 -34.96 -21.20
C ILE A 559 -31.17 -33.58 -21.79
N ASN A 560 -30.11 -32.80 -22.02
CA ASN A 560 -30.23 -31.45 -22.57
C ASN A 560 -30.79 -31.45 -24.01
N THR A 561 -30.33 -32.37 -24.86
CA THR A 561 -30.86 -32.53 -26.23
C THR A 561 -32.35 -32.86 -26.23
N VAL A 562 -32.77 -33.82 -25.40
CA VAL A 562 -34.19 -34.19 -25.28
C VAL A 562 -35.02 -33.03 -24.76
N ALA A 563 -34.56 -32.36 -23.70
CA ALA A 563 -35.24 -31.22 -23.10
C ALA A 563 -35.36 -30.05 -24.09
N PHE A 564 -34.34 -29.81 -24.90
CA PHE A 564 -34.37 -28.80 -25.97
C PHE A 564 -35.41 -29.11 -27.04
N ILE A 565 -35.40 -30.33 -27.62
CA ILE A 565 -36.36 -30.73 -28.66
C ILE A 565 -37.78 -30.68 -28.11
N MET A 566 -38.00 -31.18 -26.88
CA MET A 566 -39.30 -31.17 -26.22
C MET A 566 -39.80 -29.75 -25.98
N THR A 567 -38.97 -28.88 -25.41
CA THR A 567 -39.35 -27.49 -25.11
C THR A 567 -39.63 -26.71 -26.40
N MET A 568 -38.78 -26.83 -27.43
CA MET A 568 -39.02 -26.19 -28.73
C MET A 568 -40.25 -26.73 -29.44
N GLY A 569 -40.52 -28.04 -29.37
CA GLY A 569 -41.71 -28.66 -29.93
C GLY A 569 -43.00 -28.11 -29.31
N LEU A 570 -43.02 -28.00 -27.97
CA LEU A 570 -44.15 -27.44 -27.22
C LEU A 570 -44.35 -25.95 -27.52
N LEU A 571 -43.28 -25.15 -27.57
CA LEU A 571 -43.34 -23.73 -27.90
C LEU A 571 -43.77 -23.45 -29.35
N ARG A 572 -43.65 -24.43 -30.24
CA ARG A 572 -44.17 -24.41 -31.61
C ARG A 572 -45.60 -24.95 -31.74
N GLY A 573 -46.23 -25.36 -30.63
CA GLY A 573 -47.58 -25.91 -30.62
C GLY A 573 -47.73 -27.26 -31.32
N ARG A 574 -46.66 -28.07 -31.39
CA ARG A 574 -46.71 -29.40 -32.01
C ARG A 574 -47.32 -30.43 -31.05
N ASP A 575 -48.05 -31.39 -31.61
CA ASP A 575 -48.58 -32.52 -30.84
C ASP A 575 -47.47 -33.42 -30.29
N PHE A 576 -47.74 -34.08 -29.17
CA PHE A 576 -46.77 -34.92 -28.48
C PHE A 576 -46.22 -36.05 -29.37
N GLU A 577 -47.04 -36.66 -30.23
CA GLU A 577 -46.59 -37.71 -31.16
C GLU A 577 -45.60 -37.18 -32.20
N VAL A 578 -45.78 -35.93 -32.66
CA VAL A 578 -44.84 -35.27 -33.59
C VAL A 578 -43.52 -34.96 -32.87
N ILE A 579 -43.59 -34.48 -31.62
CA ILE A 579 -42.39 -34.22 -30.82
C ILE A 579 -41.62 -35.52 -30.56
N LYS A 580 -42.32 -36.60 -30.24
CA LYS A 580 -41.72 -37.93 -30.01
C LYS A 580 -41.03 -38.46 -31.27
N ALA A 581 -41.68 -38.37 -32.43
CA ALA A 581 -41.07 -38.72 -33.71
C ALA A 581 -39.84 -37.85 -34.00
N GLN A 582 -39.90 -36.55 -33.68
CA GLN A 582 -38.76 -35.64 -33.85
C GLN A 582 -37.59 -36.00 -32.94
N ILE A 583 -37.83 -36.36 -31.67
CA ILE A 583 -36.78 -36.86 -30.77
C ILE A 583 -36.12 -38.10 -31.37
N GLN A 584 -36.89 -39.04 -31.92
CA GLN A 584 -36.33 -40.27 -32.51
C GLN A 584 -35.44 -39.98 -33.73
N ASN A 585 -35.81 -39.00 -34.55
CA ASN A 585 -35.10 -38.68 -35.78
C ASN A 585 -33.89 -37.74 -35.56
N ASP A 586 -34.04 -36.72 -34.71
CA ASP A 586 -33.06 -35.64 -34.58
C ASP A 586 -32.05 -35.87 -33.45
N PHE A 587 -32.34 -36.76 -32.48
CA PHE A 587 -31.50 -36.96 -31.30
C PHE A 587 -30.04 -37.29 -31.66
N TRP A 588 -29.83 -38.34 -32.47
CA TRP A 588 -28.47 -38.76 -32.83
C TRP A 588 -27.72 -37.74 -33.70
N PRO A 589 -28.33 -37.16 -34.76
CA PRO A 589 -27.69 -36.08 -35.51
C PRO A 589 -27.25 -34.90 -34.63
N ILE A 590 -28.10 -34.45 -33.69
CA ILE A 590 -27.78 -33.33 -32.80
C ILE A 590 -26.68 -33.72 -31.81
N MET A 591 -26.74 -34.92 -31.21
CA MET A 591 -25.70 -35.41 -30.30
C MET A 591 -24.33 -35.51 -30.98
N LEU A 592 -24.28 -36.08 -32.20
CA LEU A 592 -23.03 -36.23 -32.97
C LEU A 592 -22.45 -34.88 -33.39
N ALA A 593 -23.30 -33.94 -33.80
CA ALA A 593 -22.86 -32.58 -34.08
C ALA A 593 -22.35 -31.88 -32.81
N GLY A 594 -23.00 -32.13 -31.67
CA GLY A 594 -22.63 -31.58 -30.37
C GLY A 594 -21.22 -32.00 -29.91
N PHE A 595 -20.80 -33.23 -30.21
CA PHE A 595 -19.45 -33.71 -29.90
C PHE A 595 -18.32 -32.94 -30.57
N LYS A 596 -18.61 -32.12 -31.60
CA LYS A 596 -17.61 -31.25 -32.23
C LYS A 596 -17.26 -30.02 -31.38
N LEU A 597 -18.15 -29.61 -30.47
CA LEU A 597 -18.01 -28.36 -29.70
C LEU A 597 -18.02 -28.62 -28.19
N TRP A 598 -19.02 -29.34 -27.69
CA TRP A 598 -19.32 -29.42 -26.27
C TRP A 598 -18.26 -30.15 -25.42
N PRO A 599 -17.53 -31.16 -25.91
CA PRO A 599 -16.44 -31.76 -25.13
C PRO A 599 -15.33 -30.76 -24.79
N PHE A 600 -15.00 -29.86 -25.72
CA PHE A 600 -14.04 -28.78 -25.47
C PHE A 600 -14.56 -27.79 -24.43
N VAL A 601 -15.83 -27.38 -24.55
CA VAL A 601 -16.47 -26.47 -23.59
C VAL A 601 -16.54 -27.09 -22.19
N SER A 602 -16.85 -28.38 -22.11
CA SER A 602 -16.92 -29.13 -20.84
C SER A 602 -15.55 -29.22 -20.17
N ILE A 603 -14.48 -29.49 -20.94
CA ILE A 603 -13.10 -29.45 -20.43
C ILE A 603 -12.76 -28.07 -19.89
N LEU A 604 -13.02 -27.00 -20.65
CA LEU A 604 -12.78 -25.62 -20.23
C LEU A 604 -13.54 -25.30 -18.93
N ASN A 605 -14.82 -25.65 -18.86
CA ASN A 605 -15.69 -25.39 -17.72
C ASN A 605 -15.21 -26.08 -16.44
N PHE A 606 -14.78 -27.34 -16.52
CA PHE A 606 -14.36 -28.11 -15.34
C PHE A 606 -12.89 -27.97 -14.96
N THR A 607 -12.09 -27.24 -15.76
CA THR A 607 -10.65 -27.01 -15.48
C THR A 607 -10.35 -25.57 -15.09
N VAL A 608 -10.97 -24.59 -15.76
CA VAL A 608 -10.61 -23.17 -15.63
C VAL A 608 -11.74 -22.32 -15.05
N VAL A 609 -13.00 -22.69 -15.29
CA VAL A 609 -14.13 -21.82 -14.96
C VAL A 609 -14.65 -22.10 -13.53
N PRO A 610 -14.75 -21.06 -12.67
CA PRO A 610 -15.40 -21.16 -11.36
C PRO A 610 -16.84 -21.68 -11.47
N ALA A 611 -17.28 -22.49 -10.51
CA ALA A 611 -18.56 -23.20 -10.58
C ALA A 611 -19.78 -22.27 -10.82
N ASP A 612 -19.77 -21.10 -10.20
CA ASP A 612 -20.79 -20.04 -10.31
C ASP A 612 -20.88 -19.40 -11.71
N LYS A 613 -19.85 -19.53 -12.54
CA LYS A 613 -19.77 -18.89 -13.87
C LYS A 613 -19.91 -19.86 -15.05
N ARG A 614 -19.97 -21.17 -14.79
CA ARG A 614 -19.97 -22.19 -15.85
C ARG A 614 -21.20 -22.14 -16.75
N LEU A 615 -22.37 -21.82 -16.21
CA LEU A 615 -23.59 -21.67 -17.01
C LEU A 615 -23.47 -20.51 -18.01
N LEU A 616 -22.91 -19.38 -17.56
CA LEU A 616 -22.69 -18.22 -18.41
C LEU A 616 -21.70 -18.53 -19.54
N VAL A 617 -20.57 -19.17 -19.21
CA VAL A 617 -19.59 -19.60 -20.22
C VAL A 617 -20.22 -20.59 -21.20
N GLY A 618 -20.97 -21.58 -20.71
CA GLY A 618 -21.72 -22.50 -21.56
C GLY A 618 -22.70 -21.77 -22.50
N SER A 619 -23.39 -20.75 -22.02
CA SER A 619 -24.32 -19.93 -22.81
C SER A 619 -23.61 -19.11 -23.88
N LEU A 620 -22.40 -18.59 -23.61
CA LEU A 620 -21.57 -17.89 -24.59
C LEU A 620 -21.15 -18.81 -25.75
N PHE A 621 -20.75 -20.05 -25.45
CA PHE A 621 -20.49 -21.06 -26.51
C PHE A 621 -21.79 -21.52 -27.19
N GLY A 622 -22.91 -21.46 -26.48
CA GLY A 622 -24.25 -21.63 -27.04
C GLY A 622 -24.55 -20.66 -28.18
N VAL A 623 -23.96 -19.46 -28.18
CA VAL A 623 -24.09 -18.50 -29.30
C VAL A 623 -23.50 -19.07 -30.58
N ILE A 624 -22.28 -19.63 -30.48
CA ILE A 624 -21.57 -20.25 -31.60
C ILE A 624 -22.37 -21.47 -32.11
N TRP A 625 -22.92 -22.25 -31.18
CA TRP A 625 -23.75 -23.41 -31.49
C TRP A 625 -25.05 -23.02 -32.21
N ALA A 626 -25.74 -21.95 -31.78
CA ALA A 626 -26.96 -21.47 -32.39
C ALA A 626 -26.72 -20.95 -33.81
N VAL A 627 -25.61 -20.23 -34.04
CA VAL A 627 -25.18 -19.82 -35.38
C VAL A 627 -24.89 -21.04 -36.25
N TYR A 628 -24.18 -22.05 -35.73
CA TYR A 628 -23.91 -23.30 -36.45
C TYR A 628 -25.18 -24.03 -36.87
N LEU A 629 -26.14 -24.21 -35.96
CA LEU A 629 -27.42 -24.85 -36.28
C LEU A 629 -28.22 -24.05 -37.31
N SER A 630 -28.25 -22.73 -37.22
CA SER A 630 -28.89 -21.86 -38.22
C SER A 630 -28.30 -22.07 -39.62
N LEU A 631 -26.97 -22.16 -39.72
CA LEU A 631 -26.26 -22.37 -40.98
C LEU A 631 -26.47 -23.78 -41.57
N MET A 632 -26.61 -24.81 -40.71
CA MET A 632 -26.82 -26.20 -41.14
C MET A 632 -28.29 -26.53 -41.45
N SER A 633 -29.24 -25.75 -40.94
CA SER A 633 -30.69 -25.92 -41.17
C SER A 633 -31.21 -25.24 -42.44
N GLY A 634 -30.30 -24.63 -43.22
CA GLY A 634 -30.58 -23.97 -44.50
C GLY A 634 -30.40 -24.88 -45.70
#